data_AF-A0A2D7K953-F1
#
_entry.id   AF-A0A2D7K953-F1
#
_cell.length_a   1.000
_cell.length_b   1.000
_cell.length_c   1.000
_cell.angle_alpha   90.00
_cell.angle_beta   90.00
_cell.angle_gamma   90.00
#
_symmetry.space_group_name_H-M   'P 1'
#
loop_
_entity.id
_entity.type
_entity.pdbx_description
1 polymer ?
#
loop_
_entity_poly.entity_id
_entity_poly.type
_entity_poly.pdbx_seq_one_letter_code
_entity_poly.pdbx_strand_id
1 'polypeptide(L)'
;GDYFRKVIENKNIIEKWGPINGNSLKVCPKGFNKDHPSIDLLRFKQFIYMKNFKDEKVFKKEFYSEIADYFKLLMPFHDYFSDVLTTNLDGQSIL
;
A
#
# COMPACT_ATOMS: atom_id res chain seq x y z
N GLY A 1 -12.26 3.13 -3.42
CA GLY A 1 -12.18 1.85 -2.69
C GLY A 1 -11.68 0.74 -3.60
N ASP A 2 -12.45 0.42 -4.63
CA ASP A 2 -12.23 -0.79 -5.45
C ASP A 2 -10.88 -0.83 -6.18
N TYR A 3 -10.39 0.30 -6.70
CA TYR A 3 -9.07 0.36 -7.33
C TYR A 3 -7.96 0.05 -6.32
N PHE A 4 -7.97 0.73 -5.16
CA PHE A 4 -6.97 0.48 -4.12
C PHE A 4 -6.99 -0.97 -3.63
N ARG A 5 -8.19 -1.55 -3.49
CA ARG A 5 -8.33 -2.97 -3.16
C ARG A 5 -7.66 -3.87 -4.20
N LYS A 6 -7.87 -3.62 -5.50
CA LYS A 6 -7.19 -4.35 -6.58
C LYS A 6 -5.67 -4.23 -6.52
N VAL A 7 -5.14 -3.06 -6.13
CA VAL A 7 -3.71 -2.83 -5.98
C VAL A 7 -3.15 -3.68 -4.82
N ILE A 8 -3.73 -3.59 -3.63
CA ILE A 8 -3.20 -4.29 -2.45
C ILE A 8 -3.44 -5.81 -2.49
N GLU A 9 -4.43 -6.27 -3.28
CA GLU A 9 -4.74 -7.69 -3.51
C GLU A 9 -4.05 -8.27 -4.77
N ASN A 10 -3.16 -7.50 -5.39
CA ASN A 10 -2.39 -7.97 -6.55
C ASN A 10 -1.55 -9.20 -6.18
N LYS A 11 -1.69 -10.28 -6.95
CA LYS A 11 -1.02 -11.57 -6.68
C LYS A 11 0.49 -11.45 -6.60
N ASN A 12 1.11 -10.70 -7.51
CA ASN A 12 2.56 -10.52 -7.53
C ASN A 12 3.03 -9.77 -6.27
N ILE A 13 2.25 -8.80 -5.78
CA ILE A 13 2.56 -8.09 -4.52
C ILE A 13 2.42 -9.06 -3.33
N ILE A 14 1.32 -9.80 -3.25
CA ILE A 14 1.09 -10.77 -2.18
C ILE A 14 2.19 -11.84 -2.14
N GLU A 15 2.63 -12.34 -3.29
CA GLU A 15 3.72 -13.33 -3.36
C GLU A 15 5.05 -12.79 -2.82
N LYS A 16 5.32 -11.49 -2.97
CA LYS A 16 6.58 -10.88 -2.53
C LYS A 16 6.54 -10.36 -1.09
N TRP A 17 5.44 -9.77 -0.63
CA TRP A 17 5.35 -9.15 0.70
C TRP A 17 4.31 -9.77 1.63
N GLY A 18 3.42 -10.62 1.12
CA GLY A 18 2.21 -11.02 1.81
C GLY A 18 1.11 -9.94 1.74
N PRO A 19 0.04 -10.08 2.52
CA PRO A 19 -0.99 -9.06 2.61
C PRO A 19 -0.43 -7.74 3.14
N ILE A 20 -1.11 -6.63 2.84
CA ILE A 20 -0.70 -5.31 3.34
C ILE A 20 -0.72 -5.27 4.87
N ASN A 21 0.29 -4.63 5.46
CA ASN A 21 0.45 -4.55 6.90
C ASN A 21 0.16 -3.13 7.41
N GLY A 22 -0.11 -3.02 8.71
CA GLY A 22 -0.29 -1.74 9.37
C GLY A 22 -1.18 -1.85 10.60
N ASN A 23 -0.98 -0.94 11.55
CA ASN A 23 -1.81 -0.89 12.74
C ASN A 23 -3.25 -0.52 12.36
N SER A 24 -4.21 -1.24 12.93
CA SER A 24 -5.63 -1.01 12.69
C SER A 24 -6.37 -0.66 13.97
N LEU A 25 -7.39 0.18 13.86
CA LEU A 25 -8.35 0.43 14.92
C LEU A 25 -9.17 -0.84 15.19
N LYS A 26 -9.47 -1.11 16.46
CA LYS A 26 -10.38 -2.21 16.84
C LYS A 26 -11.83 -1.91 16.48
N VAL A 27 -12.19 -0.63 16.47
CA VAL A 27 -13.55 -0.14 16.23
C VAL A 27 -13.63 0.65 14.93
N CYS A 28 -14.84 0.78 14.40
CA CYS A 28 -15.15 1.67 13.29
C CYS A 28 -14.76 3.12 13.65
N PRO A 29 -14.09 3.86 12.76
CA PRO A 29 -13.84 5.28 12.95
C PRO A 29 -15.15 6.06 13.13
N LYS A 30 -15.13 7.09 13.99
CA LYS A 30 -16.31 7.92 14.26
C LYS A 30 -16.74 8.66 12.98
N GLY A 31 -18.04 8.67 12.69
CA GLY A 31 -18.59 9.36 11.53
C GLY A 31 -18.69 8.51 10.26
N PHE A 32 -18.33 7.22 10.31
CA PHE A 32 -18.45 6.30 9.18
C PHE A 32 -19.47 5.18 9.46
N ASN A 33 -20.13 4.72 8.41
CA ASN A 33 -21.04 3.57 8.49
C ASN A 33 -20.23 2.28 8.69
N LYS A 34 -20.52 1.55 9.77
CA LYS A 34 -19.90 0.26 10.09
C LYS A 34 -20.14 -0.83 9.04
N ASP A 35 -21.20 -0.70 8.25
CA ASP A 35 -21.60 -1.70 7.24
C ASP A 35 -21.04 -1.35 5.84
N HIS A 36 -20.23 -0.28 5.73
CA HIS A 36 -19.62 0.09 4.46
C HIS A 36 -18.58 -0.97 4.02
N PRO A 37 -18.60 -1.42 2.74
CA PRO A 37 -17.77 -2.55 2.28
C PRO A 37 -16.24 -2.29 2.33
N SER A 38 -15.83 -1.03 2.48
CA SER A 38 -14.42 -0.64 2.64
C SER A 38 -14.08 -0.13 4.04
N ILE A 39 -14.92 -0.40 5.05
CA ILE A 39 -14.69 0.09 6.41
C ILE A 39 -13.42 -0.51 7.03
N ASP A 40 -13.05 -1.72 6.62
CA ASP A 40 -11.81 -2.39 6.98
C ASP A 40 -10.58 -1.56 6.58
N LEU A 41 -10.60 -0.98 5.36
CA LEU A 41 -9.53 -0.13 4.87
C LEU A 41 -9.43 1.18 5.68
N LEU A 42 -10.57 1.77 6.05
CA LEU A 42 -10.60 2.99 6.88
C LEU A 42 -10.12 2.77 8.31
N ARG A 43 -10.10 1.52 8.79
CA ARG A 43 -9.57 1.20 10.13
C ARG A 43 -8.04 1.19 10.18
N PHE A 44 -7.36 1.03 9.04
CA PHE A 44 -5.91 1.12 9.00
C PHE A 44 -5.45 2.54 9.29
N LYS A 45 -4.48 2.67 10.20
CA LYS A 45 -3.79 3.94 10.48
C LYS A 45 -2.66 4.20 9.49
N GLN A 46 -2.16 3.14 8.88
CA GLN A 46 -0.99 3.13 8.01
C GLN A 46 -1.06 1.90 7.10
N PHE A 47 -0.49 2.02 5.91
CA PHE A 47 -0.40 0.95 4.92
C PHE A 47 1.08 0.73 4.61
N ILE A 48 1.58 -0.46 4.93
CA ILE A 48 3.02 -0.75 4.96
C ILE A 48 3.32 -2.05 4.23
N TYR A 49 4.29 -1.98 3.33
CA TYR A 49 5.01 -3.14 2.80
C TYR A 49 6.44 -3.12 3.31
N MET A 50 6.90 -4.26 3.84
CA MET A 50 8.25 -4.39 4.38
C MET A 50 8.89 -5.66 3.82
N LYS A 51 10.11 -5.53 3.29
CA LYS A 51 10.88 -6.65 2.75
C LYS A 51 12.22 -6.72 3.46
N ASN A 52 12.46 -7.84 4.15
CA ASN A 52 13.74 -8.11 4.78
C ASN A 52 14.63 -8.90 3.83
N PHE A 53 15.91 -8.57 3.83
CA PHE A 53 16.94 -9.26 3.05
C PHE A 53 18.02 -9.77 3.99
N LYS A 54 18.64 -10.89 3.64
CA LYS A 54 19.84 -11.38 4.31
C LYS A 54 21.05 -10.55 3.86
N ASP A 55 22.01 -10.33 4.76
CA ASP A 55 23.21 -9.52 4.50
C ASP A 55 23.96 -9.98 3.26
N GLU A 56 24.19 -11.30 3.10
CA GLU A 56 24.86 -11.88 1.92
C GLU A 56 24.22 -11.47 0.59
N LYS A 57 22.91 -11.23 0.60
CA LYS A 57 22.16 -10.85 -0.59
C LYS A 57 22.37 -9.39 -0.96
N VAL A 58 22.61 -8.52 0.04
CA VAL A 58 22.83 -7.08 -0.15
C VAL A 58 24.14 -6.81 -0.90
N PHE A 59 25.15 -7.67 -0.72
CA PHE A 59 26.45 -7.53 -1.38
C PHE A 59 26.49 -8.08 -2.82
N LYS A 60 25.42 -8.71 -3.30
CA LYS A 60 25.37 -9.23 -4.68
C LYS A 60 25.22 -8.10 -5.69
N LYS A 61 25.88 -8.23 -6.83
CA LYS A 61 25.84 -7.22 -7.90
C LYS A 61 24.41 -6.98 -8.42
N GLU A 62 23.59 -8.02 -8.39
CA GLU A 62 22.20 -8.02 -8.86
C GLU A 62 21.21 -7.44 -7.84
N PHE A 63 21.66 -7.13 -6.62
CA PHE A 63 20.77 -6.66 -5.56
C PHE A 63 20.04 -5.38 -5.94
N TYR A 64 20.74 -4.45 -6.61
CA TYR A 64 20.14 -3.20 -7.08
C TYR A 64 18.99 -3.44 -8.07
N SER A 65 19.19 -4.33 -9.06
CA SER A 65 18.12 -4.68 -10.00
C SER A 65 16.92 -5.30 -9.31
N GLU A 66 17.14 -6.15 -8.30
CA GLU A 66 16.05 -6.76 -7.55
C GLU A 66 15.27 -5.72 -6.74
N ILE A 67 15.95 -4.76 -6.09
CA ILE A 67 15.30 -3.63 -5.41
C ILE A 67 14.45 -2.83 -6.41
N ALA A 68 15.02 -2.48 -7.56
CA ALA A 68 14.31 -1.70 -8.57
C ALA A 68 13.02 -2.42 -9.01
N ASP A 69 13.07 -3.74 -9.20
CA ASP A 69 11.90 -4.51 -9.62
C ASP A 69 10.84 -4.61 -8.50
N TYR A 70 11.25 -4.69 -7.24
CA TYR A 70 10.33 -4.58 -6.10
C TYR A 70 9.62 -3.21 -6.06
N PHE A 71 10.35 -2.11 -6.21
CA PHE A 71 9.73 -0.78 -6.22
C PHE A 71 8.81 -0.57 -7.42
N LYS A 72 9.22 -1.02 -8.62
CA LYS A 72 8.36 -1.00 -9.81
C LYS A 72 7.03 -1.71 -9.58
N LEU A 73 7.05 -2.85 -8.89
CA LEU A 73 5.85 -3.60 -8.58
C LEU A 73 4.92 -2.87 -7.60
N LEU A 74 5.46 -2.00 -6.75
CA LEU A 74 4.70 -1.14 -5.84
C LEU A 74 4.31 0.22 -6.46
N MET A 75 4.65 0.52 -7.71
CA MET A 75 4.28 1.78 -8.35
C MET A 75 2.77 2.08 -8.31
N PRO A 76 1.86 1.13 -8.61
CA PRO A 76 0.42 1.42 -8.52
C PRO A 76 -0.05 1.80 -7.11
N PHE A 77 0.63 1.31 -6.07
CA PHE A 77 0.38 1.69 -4.68
C PHE A 77 0.89 3.10 -4.40
N HIS A 78 2.11 3.42 -4.86
CA HIS A 78 2.67 4.76 -4.77
C HIS A 78 1.79 5.80 -5.49
N ASP A 79 1.44 5.54 -6.75
CA ASP A 79 0.66 6.45 -7.58
C ASP A 79 -0.71 6.74 -6.99
N TYR A 80 -1.36 5.72 -6.41
CA TYR A 80 -2.61 5.91 -5.68
C TYR A 80 -2.45 6.89 -4.51
N PHE A 81 -1.39 6.73 -3.70
CA PHE A 81 -1.14 7.62 -2.57
C PHE A 81 -0.69 9.01 -2.99
N SER A 82 0.08 9.13 -4.06
CA SER A 82 0.38 10.43 -4.67
C SER A 82 -0.92 11.14 -5.01
N ASP A 83 -1.81 10.52 -5.77
CA ASP A 83 -3.08 11.13 -6.16
C ASP A 83 -3.94 11.52 -4.93
N VAL A 84 -4.27 10.58 -4.04
CA VAL A 84 -5.22 10.89 -2.94
C VAL A 84 -4.66 11.83 -1.87
N LEU A 85 -3.33 11.91 -1.70
CA LEU A 85 -2.71 12.82 -0.73
C LEU A 85 -2.42 14.20 -1.34
N THR A 86 -2.40 14.32 -2.67
CA THR A 86 -2.19 15.58 -3.38
C THR A 86 -3.44 16.07 -4.09
N THR A 87 -4.62 15.55 -3.72
CA THR A 87 -5.90 15.95 -4.30
C THR A 87 -6.84 16.41 -3.19
N ASN A 88 -7.52 17.54 -3.41
CA ASN A 88 -8.49 18.07 -2.46
C ASN A 88 -9.84 17.31 -2.52
N LEU A 89 -10.80 17.69 -1.67
CA LEU A 89 -12.11 17.04 -1.61
C LEU A 89 -12.92 17.14 -2.92
N ASP A 90 -12.63 18.13 -3.76
CA ASP A 90 -13.27 18.37 -5.04
C ASP A 90 -12.57 17.64 -6.20
N GLY A 91 -11.54 16.83 -5.93
CA GLY A 91 -10.80 16.08 -6.94
C GLY A 91 -9.75 16.90 -7.70
N GLN A 92 -9.38 18.08 -7.19
CA GLN A 92 -8.36 18.94 -7.80
C GLN A 92 -6.98 18.71 -7.17
N SER A 93 -5.95 18.60 -8.01
CA SER A 93 -4.56 18.57 -7.58
C SER A 93 -4.20 19.82 -6.78
N ILE A 94 -3.43 19.64 -5.69
CA ILE A 94 -2.89 20.73 -4.85
C ILE A 94 -1.40 21.02 -5.11
N LEU A 95 -0.80 20.30 -6.07
CA LEU A 95 0.55 20.55 -6.59
C LEU A 95 0.56 21.57 -7.72
#